data_AF-A0A928CJT5-F1
#
_entry.id   AF-A0A928CJT5-F1
#
_cell.length_a   1.000
_cell.length_b   1.000
_cell.length_c   1.000
_cell.angle_alpha   90.00
_cell.angle_beta   90.00
_cell.angle_gamma   90.00
#
_symmetry.space_group_name_H-M   'P 1'
#
loop_
_entity.id
_entity.type
_entity.pdbx_description
1 polymer ?
#
loop_
_entity_poly.entity_id
_entity_poly.type
_entity_poly.pdbx_seq_one_letter_code
_entity_poly.pdbx_strand_id
1 'polypeptide(L)'
;MVDEKINTDVALPGAASPPPAAEPDKNRSGTVAAPSNELSLLKQDLEQLKQHFAEYAQRDLPEIDRVKQQLQAAASQRDSAAAELKELKRQNLLSKAAAKHGFNDVDYLDFILQKNQIEVEDPQQLAGFLDEFRKSNPRYFSLPLKPGSGSRPGNSSNAAGMAEYGNGRFDAVQQMLAGAPELY
;
A
#
# COMPACT_ATOMS: atom_id res chain seq x y z
N MET A 1 -11.57 0.64 -32.98
CA MET A 1 -12.96 0.53 -33.45
C MET A 1 -13.08 -0.81 -34.15
N VAL A 2 -13.61 -1.79 -33.44
CA VAL A 2 -13.92 -3.11 -34.00
C VAL A 2 -15.42 -3.26 -33.81
N ASP A 3 -16.16 -3.09 -34.91
CA ASP A 3 -17.60 -3.27 -34.98
C ASP A 3 -17.91 -4.76 -35.03
N GLU A 4 -18.36 -5.32 -33.90
CA GLU A 4 -18.86 -6.68 -33.83
C GLU A 4 -20.38 -6.66 -34.02
N LYS A 5 -20.82 -6.93 -35.25
CA LYS A 5 -22.23 -7.14 -35.60
C LYS A 5 -22.68 -8.50 -35.08
N ILE A 6 -23.43 -8.51 -33.99
CA ILE A 6 -24.13 -9.71 -33.52
C ILE A 6 -25.37 -9.92 -34.40
N ASN A 7 -25.26 -10.90 -35.28
CA ASN A 7 -26.33 -11.42 -36.13
C ASN A 7 -27.31 -12.20 -35.24
N THR A 8 -28.54 -11.70 -35.10
CA THR A 8 -29.60 -12.37 -34.31
C THR A 8 -30.59 -12.99 -35.28
N ASP A 9 -30.33 -14.23 -35.69
CA ASP A 9 -31.26 -15.06 -36.44
C ASP A 9 -31.66 -16.22 -35.53
N VAL A 10 -32.81 -16.06 -34.85
CA VAL A 10 -33.48 -17.16 -34.15
C VAL A 10 -34.94 -17.18 -34.60
N ALA A 11 -35.17 -18.15 -35.48
CA ALA A 11 -36.42 -18.62 -36.03
C ALA A 11 -37.65 -18.54 -35.09
N LEU A 12 -38.74 -17.97 -35.63
CA LEU A 12 -40.11 -18.17 -35.15
C LEU A 12 -40.54 -19.64 -35.37
N PRO A 13 -41.05 -20.36 -34.35
CA PRO A 13 -41.75 -21.61 -34.59
C PRO A 13 -43.14 -21.35 -35.15
N GLY A 14 -43.45 -22.06 -36.25
CA GLY A 14 -44.65 -21.90 -37.06
C GLY A 14 -45.97 -22.14 -36.32
N ALA A 15 -46.96 -21.33 -36.68
CA ALA A 15 -48.35 -21.52 -36.33
C ALA A 15 -48.91 -22.75 -37.07
N ALA A 16 -49.11 -23.84 -36.34
CA ALA A 16 -49.92 -24.97 -36.79
C ALA A 16 -51.40 -24.69 -36.48
N SER A 17 -52.26 -24.97 -37.46
CA SER A 17 -53.70 -24.75 -37.50
C SER A 17 -54.49 -25.34 -36.30
N PRO A 18 -55.66 -24.77 -35.95
CA PRO A 18 -56.53 -25.30 -34.90
C PRO A 18 -57.32 -26.55 -35.36
N PRO A 19 -57.53 -27.58 -34.50
CA PRO A 19 -58.45 -28.68 -34.78
C PRO A 19 -59.93 -28.25 -34.62
N PRO A 20 -60.88 -28.99 -35.25
CA PRO A 20 -62.27 -28.57 -35.39
C PRO A 20 -63.09 -28.70 -34.10
N ALA A 21 -64.11 -27.86 -34.00
CA ALA A 21 -65.04 -27.74 -32.87
C ALA A 21 -65.73 -29.07 -32.51
N ALA A 22 -65.59 -29.49 -31.26
CA ALA A 22 -66.41 -30.52 -30.62
C ALA A 22 -67.52 -29.84 -29.80
N GLU A 23 -68.73 -30.38 -29.93
CA GLU A 23 -70.00 -29.90 -29.39
C GLU A 23 -70.06 -29.88 -27.85
N PRO A 24 -70.94 -29.07 -27.22
CA PRO A 24 -71.00 -28.93 -25.77
C PRO A 24 -71.79 -30.07 -25.13
N ASP A 25 -71.10 -30.99 -24.46
CA ASP A 25 -71.71 -32.01 -23.62
C ASP A 25 -72.21 -31.38 -22.31
N LYS A 26 -73.53 -31.17 -22.23
CA LYS A 26 -74.25 -30.65 -21.07
C LYS A 26 -74.39 -31.75 -20.02
N ASN A 27 -73.33 -32.11 -19.31
CA ASN A 27 -73.43 -32.81 -18.02
C ASN A 27 -72.06 -32.99 -17.36
N ARG A 28 -71.65 -32.02 -16.54
CA ARG A 28 -70.75 -32.25 -15.39
C ARG A 28 -70.84 -31.09 -14.41
N SER A 29 -71.87 -31.15 -13.56
CA SER A 29 -71.77 -30.60 -12.21
C SER A 29 -70.63 -31.34 -11.52
N GLY A 30 -69.54 -30.63 -11.23
CA GLY A 30 -68.37 -31.20 -10.59
C GLY A 30 -67.40 -30.11 -10.13
N THR A 31 -67.62 -29.59 -8.92
CA THR A 31 -66.60 -29.04 -8.01
C THR A 31 -65.60 -28.02 -8.59
N VAL A 32 -65.98 -26.74 -8.59
CA VAL A 32 -65.05 -25.61 -8.69
C VAL A 32 -64.55 -25.28 -7.27
N ALA A 33 -63.68 -26.11 -6.71
CA ALA A 33 -63.04 -25.85 -5.40
C ALA A 33 -61.51 -25.96 -5.43
N ALA A 34 -60.92 -26.37 -6.56
CA ALA A 34 -59.47 -26.58 -6.70
C ALA A 34 -58.60 -25.30 -6.84
N PRO A 35 -59.00 -24.23 -7.57
CA PRO A 35 -58.05 -23.14 -7.88
C PRO A 35 -57.75 -22.22 -6.68
N SER A 36 -58.57 -22.25 -5.63
CA SER A 36 -58.36 -21.39 -4.46
C SER A 36 -57.22 -21.89 -3.56
N ASN A 37 -57.03 -23.21 -3.45
CA ASN A 37 -55.97 -23.79 -2.62
C ASN A 37 -54.58 -23.64 -3.25
N GLU A 38 -54.48 -23.83 -4.57
CA GLU A 38 -53.22 -23.63 -5.31
C GLU A 38 -52.77 -22.16 -5.27
N LEU A 39 -53.73 -21.23 -5.40
CA LEU A 39 -53.47 -19.80 -5.40
C LEU A 39 -53.12 -19.29 -3.99
N SER A 40 -53.64 -19.91 -2.92
CA SER A 40 -53.18 -19.66 -1.56
C SER A 40 -51.77 -20.22 -1.31
N LEU A 41 -51.45 -21.40 -1.83
CA LEU A 41 -50.11 -21.99 -1.69
C LEU A 41 -49.06 -21.11 -2.37
N LEU A 42 -49.34 -20.68 -3.61
CA LEU A 42 -48.43 -19.83 -4.38
C LEU A 42 -48.18 -18.47 -3.70
N LYS A 43 -49.22 -17.90 -3.05
CA LYS A 43 -49.07 -16.66 -2.25
C LYS A 43 -48.17 -16.89 -1.04
N GLN A 44 -48.34 -18.01 -0.35
CA GLN A 44 -47.54 -18.36 0.80
C GLN A 44 -46.07 -18.58 0.41
N ASP A 45 -45.81 -19.29 -0.69
CA ASP A 45 -44.45 -19.50 -1.22
C ASP A 45 -43.80 -18.18 -1.64
N LEU A 46 -44.55 -17.28 -2.27
CA LEU A 46 -44.06 -15.96 -2.68
C LEU A 46 -43.71 -15.10 -1.46
N GLU A 47 -44.53 -15.17 -0.41
CA GLU A 47 -44.29 -14.44 0.84
C GLU A 47 -43.08 -14.99 1.61
N GLN A 48 -42.91 -16.31 1.65
CA GLN A 48 -41.70 -16.94 2.19
C GLN A 48 -40.46 -16.57 1.40
N LEU A 49 -40.52 -16.60 0.07
CA LEU A 49 -39.39 -16.23 -0.78
C LEU A 49 -39.00 -14.76 -0.59
N LYS A 50 -39.99 -13.86 -0.45
CA LYS A 50 -39.75 -12.45 -0.12
C LYS A 50 -39.08 -12.26 1.23
N GLN A 51 -39.52 -12.97 2.26
CA GLN A 51 -38.91 -12.93 3.59
C GLN A 51 -37.46 -13.40 3.52
N HIS A 52 -37.21 -14.53 2.85
CA HIS A 52 -35.86 -15.07 2.69
C HIS A 52 -34.95 -14.11 1.93
N PHE A 53 -35.43 -13.46 0.85
CA PHE A 53 -34.68 -12.42 0.13
C PHE A 53 -34.41 -11.19 1.00
N ALA A 54 -35.37 -10.78 1.82
CA ALA A 54 -35.19 -9.65 2.74
C ALA A 54 -34.13 -9.96 3.81
N GLU A 55 -34.12 -11.17 4.36
CA GLU A 55 -33.10 -11.64 5.30
C GLU A 55 -31.71 -11.71 4.66
N TYR A 56 -31.61 -12.27 3.45
CA TYR A 56 -30.37 -12.28 2.68
C TYR A 56 -29.85 -10.87 2.40
N ALA A 57 -30.72 -9.96 1.96
CA ALA A 57 -30.35 -8.56 1.71
C ALA A 57 -29.89 -7.86 3.00
N GLN A 58 -30.55 -8.10 4.14
CA GLN A 58 -30.17 -7.49 5.42
C GLN A 58 -28.84 -8.02 5.97
N ARG A 59 -28.50 -9.29 5.70
CA ARG A 59 -27.27 -9.89 6.22
C ARG A 59 -26.08 -9.66 5.29
N ASP A 60 -26.24 -9.97 4.01
CA ASP A 60 -25.12 -10.11 3.09
C ASP A 60 -24.71 -8.76 2.48
N LEU A 61 -25.64 -7.82 2.24
CA LEU A 61 -25.28 -6.50 1.70
C LEU A 61 -24.36 -5.72 2.65
N PRO A 62 -24.68 -5.59 3.97
CA PRO A 62 -23.78 -4.92 4.90
C PRO A 62 -22.45 -5.65 5.09
N GLU A 63 -22.45 -6.98 4.98
CA GLU A 63 -21.23 -7.78 5.09
C GLU A 63 -20.31 -7.54 3.89
N ILE A 64 -20.86 -7.51 2.67
CA ILE A 64 -20.12 -7.15 1.46
C ILE A 64 -19.53 -5.74 1.59
N ASP A 65 -20.30 -4.78 2.07
CA ASP A 65 -19.82 -3.40 2.24
C ASP A 65 -18.72 -3.31 3.32
N ARG A 66 -18.85 -4.04 4.43
CA ARG A 66 -17.79 -4.15 5.44
C ARG A 66 -16.52 -4.75 4.88
N VAL A 67 -16.62 -5.85 4.14
CA VAL A 67 -15.46 -6.52 3.54
C VAL A 67 -14.79 -5.61 2.51
N LYS A 68 -15.57 -4.89 1.68
CA LYS A 68 -15.03 -3.89 0.74
C LYS A 68 -14.28 -2.78 1.45
N GLN A 69 -14.84 -2.24 2.54
CA GLN A 69 -14.17 -1.21 3.35
C GLN A 69 -12.88 -1.73 3.97
N GLN A 70 -12.88 -2.96 4.49
CA GLN A 70 -11.67 -3.59 5.03
C GLN A 70 -10.60 -3.80 3.95
N LEU A 71 -11.00 -4.25 2.76
CA LEU A 71 -10.08 -4.42 1.63
C LEU A 71 -9.47 -3.07 1.20
N GLN A 72 -10.29 -2.03 1.11
CA GLN A 72 -9.81 -0.68 0.79
C GLN A 72 -8.85 -0.15 1.85
N ALA A 73 -9.16 -0.35 3.14
CA ALA A 73 -8.29 0.04 4.24
C ALA A 73 -6.95 -0.72 4.17
N ALA A 74 -6.99 -2.04 4.01
CA ALA A 74 -5.79 -2.86 3.89
C ALA A 74 -4.94 -2.48 2.66
N ALA A 75 -5.58 -2.19 1.52
CA ALA A 75 -4.88 -1.71 0.34
C ALA A 75 -4.18 -0.37 0.59
N SER A 76 -4.86 0.57 1.26
CA SER A 76 -4.26 1.87 1.62
C SER A 76 -3.07 1.72 2.56
N GLN A 77 -3.16 0.82 3.54
CA GLN A 77 -2.07 0.52 4.48
C GLN A 77 -0.88 -0.14 3.79
N ARG A 78 -1.14 -1.06 2.84
CA ARG A 78 -0.08 -1.67 2.04
C ARG A 78 0.64 -0.62 1.20
N ASP A 79 -0.12 0.26 0.55
CA ASP A 79 0.45 1.27 -0.34
C ASP A 79 1.23 2.33 0.45
N SER A 80 0.75 2.74 1.63
CA SER A 80 1.50 3.63 2.53
C SER A 80 2.78 2.98 3.03
N ALA A 81 2.72 1.73 3.48
CA ALA A 81 3.91 1.00 3.93
C ALA A 81 4.92 0.79 2.80
N ALA A 82 4.46 0.54 1.57
CA ALA A 82 5.34 0.43 0.41
C ALA A 82 6.02 1.77 0.08
N ALA A 83 5.31 2.89 0.20
CA ALA A 83 5.87 4.23 0.02
C ALA A 83 6.93 4.55 1.08
N GLU A 84 6.64 4.27 2.36
CA GLU A 84 7.58 4.44 3.47
C GLU A 84 8.85 3.61 3.28
N LEU A 85 8.70 2.34 2.89
CA LEU A 85 9.83 1.45 2.64
C LEU A 85 10.69 1.95 1.48
N LYS A 86 10.06 2.42 0.39
CA LYS A 86 10.77 3.03 -0.74
C LYS A 86 11.58 4.26 -0.28
N GLU A 87 10.97 5.13 0.50
CA GLU A 87 11.62 6.34 1.01
C GLU A 87 12.80 6.00 1.94
N LEU A 88 12.64 5.05 2.86
CA LEU A 88 13.71 4.61 3.75
C LEU A 88 14.89 3.99 2.98
N LYS A 89 14.60 3.16 1.97
CA LYS A 89 15.65 2.59 1.09
C LYS A 89 16.42 3.70 0.38
N ARG A 90 15.70 4.66 -0.18
CA ARG A 90 16.27 5.80 -0.88
C ARG A 90 17.17 6.60 0.07
N GLN A 91 16.68 7.03 1.22
CA GLN A 91 17.48 7.75 2.22
C GLN A 91 18.74 6.97 2.64
N ASN A 92 18.64 5.66 2.82
CA ASN A 92 19.80 4.82 3.14
C ASN A 92 20.85 4.82 2.02
N LEU A 93 20.42 4.74 0.76
CA LEU A 93 21.31 4.84 -0.40
C LEU A 93 21.97 6.21 -0.50
N LEU A 94 21.22 7.30 -0.32
CA LEU A 94 21.77 8.65 -0.31
C LEU A 94 22.79 8.84 0.81
N SER A 95 22.47 8.41 2.03
CA SER A 95 23.37 8.51 3.17
C SER A 95 24.69 7.75 2.93
N LYS A 96 24.60 6.55 2.35
CA LYS A 96 25.78 5.76 1.95
C LYS A 96 26.59 6.45 0.85
N ALA A 97 25.93 7.00 -0.16
CA ALA A 97 26.59 7.73 -1.24
C ALA A 97 27.27 9.01 -0.73
N ALA A 98 26.57 9.78 0.11
CA ALA A 98 27.11 10.96 0.76
C ALA A 98 28.36 10.60 1.58
N ALA A 99 28.29 9.59 2.45
CA ALA A 99 29.44 9.14 3.23
C ALA A 99 30.62 8.69 2.34
N LYS A 100 30.35 7.92 1.27
CA LYS A 100 31.37 7.40 0.36
C LYS A 100 32.10 8.51 -0.40
N HIS A 101 31.38 9.52 -0.86
CA HIS A 101 31.93 10.64 -1.62
C HIS A 101 32.35 11.82 -0.73
N GLY A 102 32.08 11.74 0.58
CA GLY A 102 32.34 12.79 1.56
C GLY A 102 31.39 13.98 1.42
N PHE A 103 30.17 13.82 0.93
CA PHE A 103 29.18 14.89 0.88
C PHE A 103 28.66 15.22 2.29
N ASN A 104 28.65 16.51 2.64
CA ASN A 104 28.37 16.96 4.01
C ASN A 104 26.88 17.01 4.35
N ASP A 105 26.01 17.21 3.36
CA ASP A 105 24.58 17.48 3.57
C ASP A 105 23.71 16.52 2.74
N VAL A 106 23.13 15.52 3.39
CA VAL A 106 22.35 14.46 2.71
C VAL A 106 21.03 15.02 2.14
N ASP A 107 20.39 15.95 2.85
CA ASP A 107 19.11 16.52 2.43
C ASP A 107 19.29 17.45 1.23
N TYR A 108 20.38 18.21 1.20
CA TYR A 108 20.72 19.01 0.04
C TYR A 108 21.14 18.16 -1.15
N LEU A 109 21.84 17.04 -0.93
CA LEU A 109 22.14 16.08 -1.98
C LEU A 109 20.85 15.55 -2.61
N ASP A 110 19.86 15.18 -1.80
CA ASP A 110 18.56 14.75 -2.29
C ASP A 110 17.89 15.79 -3.20
N PHE A 111 17.80 17.02 -2.72
CA PHE A 111 17.21 18.12 -3.47
C PHE A 111 17.86 18.31 -4.85
N ILE A 112 19.20 18.24 -4.92
CA ILE A 112 19.93 18.41 -6.17
C ILE A 112 19.69 17.22 -7.12
N LEU A 113 19.68 16.00 -6.61
CA LEU A 113 19.42 14.81 -7.42
C LEU A 113 18.01 14.84 -8.01
N GLN A 114 17.01 15.23 -7.21
CA GLN A 114 15.64 15.43 -7.69
C GLN A 114 15.55 16.53 -8.75
N LYS A 115 16.21 17.68 -8.51
CA LYS A 115 16.24 18.81 -9.46
C LYS A 115 16.84 18.42 -10.81
N ASN A 116 17.87 17.59 -10.80
CA ASN A 116 18.56 17.13 -12.01
C ASN A 116 18.04 15.80 -12.56
N GLN A 117 16.97 15.24 -11.97
CA GLN A 117 16.37 13.96 -12.35
C GLN A 117 17.38 12.80 -12.39
N ILE A 118 18.25 12.73 -11.39
CA ILE A 118 19.27 11.69 -11.27
C ILE A 118 18.75 10.58 -10.37
N GLU A 119 18.82 9.34 -10.87
CA GLU A 119 18.40 8.17 -10.12
C GLU A 119 19.47 7.75 -9.12
N VAL A 120 19.09 7.60 -7.85
CA VAL A 120 20.01 7.17 -6.78
C VAL A 120 20.30 5.66 -6.87
N GLU A 121 19.43 4.90 -7.54
CA GLU A 121 19.60 3.47 -7.76
C GLU A 121 20.65 3.16 -8.84
N ASP A 122 21.00 4.14 -9.69
CA ASP A 122 22.10 4.02 -10.65
C ASP A 122 23.41 4.56 -10.05
N PRO A 123 24.32 3.68 -9.59
CA PRO A 123 25.58 4.11 -8.99
C PRO A 123 26.53 4.76 -9.99
N GLN A 124 26.41 4.49 -11.29
CA GLN A 124 27.30 5.08 -12.30
C GLN A 124 26.90 6.53 -12.58
N GLN A 125 25.62 6.78 -12.81
CA GLN A 125 25.09 8.12 -13.03
C GLN A 125 25.32 9.00 -11.80
N LEU A 126 25.05 8.47 -10.60
CA LEU A 126 25.25 9.17 -9.34
C LEU A 126 26.72 9.54 -9.10
N ALA A 127 27.64 8.61 -9.32
CA ALA A 127 29.07 8.85 -9.13
C ALA A 127 29.60 9.90 -10.12
N GLY A 128 29.25 9.79 -11.40
CA GLY A 128 29.65 10.77 -12.42
C GLY A 128 29.16 12.18 -12.10
N PHE A 129 27.89 12.30 -11.69
CA PHE A 129 27.33 13.57 -11.24
C PHE A 129 28.05 14.13 -10.02
N LEU A 130 28.28 13.32 -8.99
CA LEU A 130 28.95 13.76 -7.77
C LEU A 130 30.38 14.24 -8.05
N ASP A 131 31.11 13.59 -8.95
CA ASP A 131 32.46 13.99 -9.33
C ASP A 131 32.49 15.33 -10.09
N GLU A 132 31.52 15.59 -10.97
CA GLU A 132 31.36 16.88 -11.65
C GLU A 132 30.90 17.97 -10.67
N PHE A 133 29.94 17.63 -9.81
CA PHE A 133 29.43 18.54 -8.79
C PHE A 133 30.52 18.92 -7.78
N ARG A 134 31.42 18.01 -7.46
CA ARG A 134 32.59 18.28 -6.60
C ARG A 134 33.54 19.31 -7.21
N LYS A 135 33.75 19.29 -8.53
CA LYS A 135 34.60 20.26 -9.22
C LYS A 135 34.01 21.66 -9.19
N SER A 136 32.70 21.77 -9.39
CA SER A 136 31.98 23.05 -9.43
C SER A 136 31.67 23.60 -8.04
N ASN A 137 31.41 22.73 -7.06
CA ASN A 137 30.95 23.09 -5.73
C ASN A 137 31.70 22.31 -4.62
N PRO A 138 33.01 22.50 -4.48
CA PRO A 138 33.83 21.73 -3.53
C PRO A 138 33.45 21.94 -2.06
N ARG A 139 32.77 23.05 -1.72
CA ARG A 139 32.35 23.39 -0.35
C ARG A 139 31.39 22.38 0.29
N TYR A 140 30.62 21.64 -0.52
CA TYR A 140 29.68 20.63 0.00
C TYR A 140 30.34 19.28 0.26
N PHE A 141 31.63 19.15 -0.04
CA PHE A 141 32.39 17.94 0.15
C PHE A 141 33.42 18.13 1.28
N SER A 142 33.47 17.17 2.18
CA SER A 142 34.56 16.97 3.12
C SER A 142 35.87 16.79 2.35
N LEU A 143 36.80 17.73 2.57
CA LEU A 143 38.18 17.52 2.15
C LEU A 143 38.83 16.54 3.13
N PRO A 144 39.55 15.52 2.64
CA PRO A 144 40.40 14.70 3.50
C PRO A 144 41.56 15.57 3.97
N LEU A 145 41.36 16.27 5.10
CA LEU A 145 42.42 16.96 5.79
C LEU A 145 43.38 15.90 6.32
N LYS A 146 44.62 15.90 5.81
CA LYS A 146 45.68 15.08 6.38
C LYS A 146 45.80 15.46 7.87
N PRO A 147 45.75 14.49 8.80
CA PRO A 147 46.00 14.77 10.21
C PRO A 147 47.45 15.26 10.32
N GLY A 148 47.64 16.57 10.48
CA GLY A 148 48.97 17.18 10.54
C GLY A 148 49.08 18.60 9.99
N SER A 149 48.13 19.07 9.18
CA SER A 149 48.15 20.46 8.67
C SER A 149 47.43 21.44 9.59
N GLY A 150 47.66 21.30 10.89
CA GLY A 150 47.41 22.36 11.86
C GLY A 150 48.71 23.12 12.06
N SER A 151 48.85 24.29 11.46
CA SER A 151 49.79 25.28 11.97
C SER A 151 49.38 25.53 13.42
N ARG A 152 50.15 24.98 14.38
CA ARG A 152 50.00 25.31 15.80
C ARG A 152 50.03 26.84 15.89
N PRO A 153 48.96 27.53 16.34
CA PRO A 153 49.14 28.88 16.82
C PRO A 153 50.10 28.79 18.01
N GLY A 154 51.13 29.63 18.00
CA GLY A 154 52.23 29.57 18.95
C GLY A 154 51.73 29.42 20.39
N ASN A 155 52.11 28.32 21.04
CA ASN A 155 51.83 28.15 22.46
C ASN A 155 52.86 28.97 23.24
N SER A 156 52.61 30.27 23.34
CA SER A 156 53.08 31.04 24.46
C SER A 156 52.52 30.39 25.72
N SER A 157 53.44 29.90 26.54
CA SER A 157 53.24 29.46 27.92
C SER A 157 52.19 30.28 28.67
N ASN A 158 51.09 29.62 29.08
CA ASN A 158 50.44 29.69 30.41
C ASN A 158 48.93 29.39 30.32
N ALA A 159 48.53 28.19 30.77
CA ALA A 159 47.23 27.81 31.40
C ALA A 159 47.11 26.27 31.27
N ALA A 160 47.47 25.44 32.25
CA ALA A 160 46.76 25.17 33.49
C ALA A 160 45.27 24.80 33.29
N GLY A 161 44.98 23.49 33.33
CA GLY A 161 43.68 22.95 33.73
C GLY A 161 42.85 22.29 32.63
N MET A 162 42.42 21.05 32.92
CA MET A 162 41.33 20.30 32.29
C MET A 162 41.64 19.55 30.99
N ALA A 163 42.44 18.48 31.13
CA ALA A 163 42.42 17.35 30.21
C ALA A 163 41.86 16.12 30.94
N GLU A 164 40.53 16.01 31.13
CA GLU A 164 39.93 14.72 31.53
C GLU A 164 38.40 14.66 31.37
N TYR A 165 37.87 14.60 30.14
CA TYR A 165 36.52 14.07 29.92
C TYR A 165 36.41 13.43 28.55
N GLY A 166 36.64 12.12 28.50
CA GLY A 166 36.36 11.35 27.30
C GLY A 166 37.01 9.99 27.36
N ASN A 167 36.52 9.12 28.24
CA ASN A 167 36.56 7.65 28.08
C ASN A 167 35.80 6.87 29.18
N GLY A 168 35.42 7.49 30.31
CA GLY A 168 34.80 6.76 31.44
C GLY A 168 33.31 6.42 31.34
N ARG A 169 32.58 6.87 30.30
CA ARG A 169 31.10 6.65 30.24
C ARG A 169 30.71 5.22 29.85
N PHE A 170 31.55 4.50 29.12
CA PHE A 170 31.25 3.11 28.73
C PHE A 170 31.62 2.11 29.85
N ASP A 171 32.75 2.31 30.52
CA ASP A 171 33.17 1.48 31.66
C ASP A 171 32.24 1.61 32.87
N ALA A 172 31.71 2.82 33.13
CA ALA A 172 30.77 3.04 34.22
C ALA A 172 29.43 2.31 34.01
N VAL A 173 28.95 2.21 32.77
CA VAL A 173 27.72 1.48 32.44
C VAL A 173 27.92 -0.03 32.52
N GLN A 174 29.09 -0.55 32.09
CA GLN A 174 29.41 -1.97 32.25
C GLN A 174 29.57 -2.38 33.72
N GLN A 175 30.17 -1.55 34.56
CA GLN A 175 30.26 -1.83 36.00
C GLN A 175 28.90 -1.79 36.71
N MET A 176 27.97 -0.92 36.28
CA MET A 176 26.61 -0.91 36.81
C MET A 176 25.80 -2.17 36.41
N LEU A 177 26.04 -2.72 35.22
CA LEU A 177 25.35 -3.94 34.76
C LEU A 177 25.88 -5.21 35.44
N ALA A 178 27.18 -5.26 35.75
CA ALA A 178 27.82 -6.41 36.39
C ALA A 178 27.51 -6.54 37.90
N GLY A 179 27.05 -5.46 38.54
CA GLY A 179 26.71 -5.43 39.97
C GLY A 179 25.20 -5.58 40.28
N ALA A 180 24.36 -5.80 39.28
CA ALA A 180 22.92 -5.93 39.48
C ALA A 180 22.59 -7.30 40.13
N PRO A 181 21.91 -7.35 41.29
CA PRO A 181 21.53 -8.62 41.90
C PRO A 181 20.48 -9.34 41.05
N GLU A 182 20.72 -10.61 40.74
CA GLU A 182 19.78 -11.52 40.10
C GLU A 182 18.50 -11.59 40.96
N LEU A 183 17.38 -11.11 40.41
CA LEU A 183 16.07 -11.25 41.04
C LEU A 183 15.61 -12.71 40.88
N TYR A 184 15.78 -13.51 41.93
CA TYR A 184 15.12 -14.82 42.11
C TYR A 184 13.68 -14.66 42.55
#